data_AF-A0A8T5TEY8-F1
#
_entry.id   AF-A0A8T5TEY8-F1
#
_cell.length_a   1.000
_cell.length_b   1.000
_cell.length_c   1.000
_cell.angle_alpha   90.00
_cell.angle_beta   90.00
_cell.angle_gamma   90.00
#
_symmetry.space_group_name_H-M   'P 1'
#
loop_
_entity.id
_entity.type
_entity.pdbx_description
1 polymer ?
#
loop_
_entity_poly.entity_id
_entity_poly.type
_entity_poly.pdbx_seq_one_letter_code
_entity_poly.pdbx_strand_id
1 'polypeptide(L)'
;MKIISLQVSEDLLDRFEKARKQSGFSSKSEALRDSIVKFIESHEKFENLEGYRIMTINLVYPVKEPIADEITELYYKFHTIIKAISDWRIAEKKIETVLVVGEFGFIKDLYRSIAKIKDVSSSIHEIILD
;
A
#
# COMPACT_ATOMS: atom_id res chain seq x y z
N MET A 1 9.78 27.24 11.45
CA MET A 1 10.07 25.81 11.15
C MET A 1 9.53 24.97 12.30
N LYS A 2 9.01 23.77 12.02
CA LYS A 2 8.61 22.80 13.06
C LYS A 2 9.65 21.68 13.09
N ILE A 3 9.97 21.18 14.28
CA ILE A 3 10.91 20.06 14.49
C ILE A 3 10.09 18.84 14.88
N ILE A 4 10.40 17.70 14.26
CA ILE A 4 9.81 16.40 14.59
C ILE A 4 10.89 15.58 15.29
N SER A 5 10.60 15.09 16.49
CA SER A 5 11.42 14.09 17.18
C SER A 5 10.74 12.73 17.04
N LEU A 6 11.51 11.70 16.73
CA LEU A 6 11.02 10.35 16.44
C LEU A 6 11.80 9.35 17.29
N GLN A 7 11.09 8.42 17.92
CA GLN A 7 11.69 7.26 18.57
C GLN A 7 11.67 6.07 17.60
N VAL A 8 12.82 5.46 17.38
CA VAL A 8 13.00 4.32 16.46
C VAL A 8 13.91 3.28 17.12
N SER A 9 13.82 2.01 16.68
CA SER A 9 14.76 0.98 17.10
C SER A 9 16.14 1.19 16.47
N GLU A 10 17.19 0.66 17.11
CA GLU A 10 18.56 0.71 16.59
C GLU A 10 18.66 0.06 15.19
N ASP A 11 18.05 -1.12 15.00
CA ASP A 11 18.01 -1.81 13.69
C ASP A 11 17.42 -0.92 12.58
N LEU A 12 16.32 -0.22 12.89
CA LEU A 12 15.68 0.64 11.89
C LEU A 12 16.57 1.84 11.54
N LEU A 13 17.23 2.43 12.52
CA LEU A 13 18.14 3.55 12.31
C LEU A 13 19.36 3.14 11.48
N ASP A 14 19.93 1.96 11.74
CA ASP A 14 21.07 1.43 10.99
C ASP A 14 20.71 1.13 9.54
N ARG A 15 19.55 0.49 9.31
CA ARG A 15 19.04 0.25 7.96
C ARG A 15 18.78 1.55 7.21
N PHE A 16 18.23 2.56 7.89
CA PHE A 16 18.02 3.89 7.32
C PHE A 16 19.34 4.56 6.93
N GLU A 17 20.35 4.56 7.80
CA GLU A 17 21.66 5.17 7.50
C GLU A 17 22.35 4.48 6.32
N LYS A 18 22.23 3.15 6.21
CA LYS A 18 22.74 2.40 5.06
C LYS A 18 22.05 2.82 3.76
N ALA A 19 20.72 2.84 3.74
CA ALA A 19 19.93 3.25 2.58
C ALA A 19 20.21 4.72 2.20
N ARG A 20 20.33 5.61 3.19
CA ARG A 20 20.67 7.02 3.02
C ARG A 20 22.01 7.20 2.30
N LYS A 21 23.06 6.52 2.77
CA LYS A 21 24.39 6.58 2.17
C LYS A 21 24.39 6.07 0.73
N GLN A 22 23.70 4.97 0.47
CA GLN A 22 23.57 4.40 -0.88
C GLN A 22 22.80 5.33 -1.84
N SER A 23 21.84 6.08 -1.31
CA SER A 23 21.03 7.03 -2.08
C SER A 23 21.69 8.41 -2.25
N GLY A 24 22.90 8.62 -1.71
CA GLY A 24 23.67 9.85 -1.91
C GLY A 24 23.24 11.07 -1.08
N PHE A 25 22.35 10.92 -0.09
CA PHE A 25 21.90 12.04 0.73
C PHE A 25 23.00 12.55 1.66
N SER A 26 23.10 13.87 1.82
CA SER A 26 24.14 14.51 2.63
C SER A 26 23.88 14.42 4.14
N SER A 27 22.60 14.42 4.55
CA SER A 27 22.20 14.40 5.96
C SER A 27 20.96 13.53 6.23
N LYS A 28 20.79 13.11 7.49
CA LYS A 28 19.58 12.39 7.94
C LYS A 28 18.31 13.22 7.68
N SER A 29 18.36 14.50 8.00
CA SER A 29 17.22 15.41 7.84
C SER A 29 16.81 15.60 6.39
N GLU A 30 17.77 15.58 5.46
CA GLU A 30 17.48 15.63 4.02
C GLU A 30 16.74 14.37 3.56
N ALA A 31 17.27 13.19 3.88
CA ALA A 31 16.63 11.92 3.52
C ALA A 31 15.25 11.74 4.16
N LEU A 32 15.09 12.17 5.43
CA LEU A 32 13.78 12.16 6.10
C LEU A 32 12.79 13.14 5.44
N ARG A 33 13.23 14.34 5.07
CA ARG A 33 12.38 15.31 4.36
C ARG A 33 11.94 14.77 3.00
N ASP A 34 12.86 14.22 2.22
CA ASP A 34 12.54 13.59 0.93
C ASP A 34 11.55 12.43 1.11
N SER A 35 11.74 11.61 2.15
CA SER A 35 10.82 10.51 2.49
C SER A 35 9.43 11.03 2.85
N ILE A 36 9.33 12.13 3.61
CA ILE A 36 8.05 12.78 3.94
C ILE A 36 7.38 13.33 2.69
N VAL A 37 8.11 14.00 1.80
CA VAL A 37 7.57 14.52 0.53
C VAL A 37 7.06 13.37 -0.32
N LYS A 38 7.85 12.32 -0.53
CA LYS A 38 7.42 11.12 -1.27
C LYS A 38 6.19 10.47 -0.66
N PHE A 39 6.12 10.41 0.67
CA PHE A 39 4.94 9.91 1.37
C PHE A 39 3.71 10.76 1.05
N ILE A 40 3.81 12.09 1.18
CA ILE A 40 2.74 13.02 0.83
C ILE A 40 2.35 12.90 -0.64
N GLU A 41 3.30 12.97 -1.57
CA GLU A 41 3.02 12.89 -3.02
C GLU A 41 2.35 11.57 -3.40
N SER A 42 2.79 10.45 -2.80
CA SER A 42 2.14 9.16 -3.04
C SER A 42 0.68 9.15 -2.57
N HIS A 43 0.39 9.87 -1.48
CA HIS A 43 -0.94 9.95 -0.91
C HIS A 43 -1.82 10.96 -1.66
N GLU A 44 -1.32 12.16 -1.96
CA GLU A 44 -2.05 13.20 -2.69
C GLU A 44 -2.32 12.81 -4.13
N LYS A 45 -1.37 12.17 -4.83
CA LYS A 45 -1.63 11.61 -6.17
C LYS A 45 -2.77 10.62 -6.11
N PHE A 46 -2.73 9.68 -5.16
CA PHE A 46 -3.82 8.73 -4.97
C PHE A 46 -5.15 9.43 -4.65
N GLU A 47 -5.15 10.47 -3.82
CA GLU A 47 -6.38 11.18 -3.46
C GLU A 47 -6.99 11.95 -4.64
N ASN A 48 -6.16 12.47 -5.55
CA ASN A 48 -6.54 13.27 -6.72
C ASN A 48 -6.71 12.46 -8.01
N LEU A 49 -6.49 11.14 -8.00
CA LEU A 49 -6.78 10.29 -9.15
C LEU A 49 -8.29 10.29 -9.41
N GLU A 50 -8.69 10.32 -10.69
CA GLU A 50 -10.09 10.36 -11.11
C GLU A 50 -10.31 9.64 -12.44
N GLY A 51 -11.53 9.17 -12.69
CA GLY A 51 -11.94 8.51 -13.93
C GLY A 51 -11.60 7.00 -13.99
N TYR A 52 -11.74 6.42 -15.17
CA TYR A 52 -11.51 5.00 -15.41
C TYR A 52 -10.02 4.64 -15.32
N ARG A 53 -9.67 3.61 -14.54
CA ARG A 53 -8.28 3.20 -14.24
C ARG A 53 -8.10 1.70 -14.18
N ILE A 54 -6.84 1.28 -14.35
CA ILE A 54 -6.35 -0.10 -14.19
C ILE A 54 -5.34 -0.07 -13.06
N MET A 55 -5.55 -0.87 -12.02
CA MET A 55 -4.67 -0.89 -10.84
C MET A 55 -4.48 -2.31 -10.31
N THR A 56 -3.42 -2.51 -9.53
CA THR A 56 -3.21 -3.71 -8.72
C THR A 56 -3.26 -3.37 -7.25
N ILE A 57 -4.00 -4.17 -6.48
CA ILE A 57 -4.01 -4.12 -5.02
C ILE A 57 -3.28 -5.36 -4.52
N ASN A 58 -2.19 -5.17 -3.78
CA ASN A 58 -1.45 -6.27 -3.17
C ASN A 58 -1.77 -6.34 -1.68
N LEU A 59 -1.97 -7.55 -1.18
CA LEU A 59 -2.41 -7.86 0.18
C LEU A 59 -1.47 -8.87 0.82
N VAL A 60 -1.16 -8.68 2.09
CA VAL A 60 -0.45 -9.66 2.91
C VAL A 60 -1.11 -9.72 4.27
N TYR A 61 -1.62 -10.89 4.66
CA TYR A 61 -2.35 -11.06 5.91
C TYR A 61 -2.18 -12.46 6.50
N PRO A 62 -2.35 -12.66 7.83
CA PRO A 62 -2.24 -13.98 8.43
C PRO A 62 -3.42 -14.87 8.02
N VAL A 63 -3.20 -16.18 7.87
CA VAL A 63 -4.27 -17.13 7.53
C VAL A 63 -5.20 -17.33 8.75
N LYS A 64 -6.17 -16.43 8.92
CA LYS A 64 -7.22 -16.48 9.94
C LYS A 64 -8.58 -16.36 9.27
N GLU A 65 -9.51 -17.26 9.59
CA GLU A 65 -10.84 -17.33 8.97
C GLU A 65 -11.59 -15.98 8.98
N PRO A 66 -11.65 -15.21 10.10
CA PRO A 66 -12.40 -13.95 10.10
C PRO A 66 -11.88 -12.91 9.10
N ILE A 67 -10.57 -12.87 8.85
CA ILE A 67 -9.95 -11.92 7.91
C ILE A 67 -10.25 -12.36 6.48
N ALA A 68 -10.17 -13.66 6.20
CA ALA A 68 -10.47 -14.20 4.88
C ALA A 68 -11.94 -13.98 4.49
N ASP A 69 -12.86 -14.13 5.44
CA ASP A 69 -14.29 -13.89 5.23
C ASP A 69 -14.56 -12.40 4.94
N GLU A 70 -14.00 -11.49 5.73
CA GLU A 70 -14.16 -10.04 5.52
C GLU A 70 -13.63 -9.59 4.15
N ILE A 71 -12.46 -10.11 3.72
CA ILE A 71 -11.91 -9.86 2.39
C ILE A 71 -12.82 -10.42 1.29
N THR A 72 -13.35 -11.63 1.50
CA THR A 72 -14.24 -12.29 0.54
C THR A 72 -15.54 -11.50 0.35
N GLU A 73 -16.14 -10.99 1.43
CA GLU A 73 -17.31 -10.11 1.36
C GLU A 73 -17.04 -8.83 0.56
N LEU A 74 -15.87 -8.21 0.76
CA LEU A 74 -15.44 -7.07 -0.05
C LEU A 74 -15.31 -7.45 -1.53
N TYR A 75 -14.73 -8.60 -1.85
CA TYR A 75 -14.64 -9.05 -3.24
C TYR A 75 -15.99 -9.27 -3.89
N TYR A 76 -16.96 -9.86 -3.18
CA TYR A 76 -18.32 -9.96 -3.69
C TYR A 76 -18.96 -8.59 -3.91
N LYS A 77 -18.78 -7.65 -2.97
CA LYS A 77 -19.32 -6.28 -3.08
C LYS A 77 -18.74 -5.52 -4.27
N PHE A 78 -17.45 -5.69 -4.55
CA PHE A 78 -16.73 -4.97 -5.61
C PHE A 78 -16.43 -5.84 -6.84
N HIS A 79 -17.13 -6.96 -7.02
CA HIS A 79 -16.86 -7.94 -8.08
C HIS A 79 -16.88 -7.37 -9.50
N THR A 80 -17.61 -6.28 -9.74
CA THR A 80 -17.73 -5.64 -11.05
C THR A 80 -16.42 -5.02 -11.54
N ILE A 81 -15.60 -4.50 -10.63
CA ILE A 81 -14.30 -3.88 -10.94
C ILE A 81 -13.14 -4.88 -10.83
N ILE A 82 -13.29 -5.99 -10.12
CA ILE A 82 -12.25 -7.01 -9.97
C ILE A 82 -12.18 -7.86 -11.25
N LYS A 83 -11.00 -7.95 -11.86
CA LYS A 83 -10.77 -8.73 -13.09
C LYS A 83 -10.04 -10.03 -12.86
N ALA A 84 -9.13 -10.05 -11.89
CA ALA A 84 -8.42 -11.25 -11.48
C ALA A 84 -7.97 -11.11 -10.03
N ILE A 85 -7.91 -12.24 -9.34
CA ILE A 85 -7.27 -12.38 -8.03
C ILE A 85 -6.29 -13.55 -8.18
N SER A 86 -5.05 -13.33 -7.78
CA SER A 86 -4.04 -14.38 -7.64
C SER A 86 -3.59 -14.42 -6.20
N ASP A 87 -3.63 -15.61 -5.59
CA ASP A 87 -3.23 -15.79 -4.19
C ASP A 87 -2.19 -16.89 -3.99
N TRP A 88 -1.39 -16.73 -2.94
CA TRP A 88 -0.36 -17.65 -2.53
C TRP A 88 -0.30 -17.74 -1.01
N ARG A 89 0.14 -18.89 -0.50
CA ARG A 89 0.42 -19.09 0.93
C ARG A 89 1.93 -19.25 1.14
N ILE A 90 2.55 -18.31 1.85
CA ILE A 90 3.99 -18.29 2.12
C ILE A 90 4.20 -17.94 3.60
N ALA A 91 4.99 -18.76 4.32
CA ALA A 91 5.40 -18.52 5.71
C ALA A 91 4.24 -18.05 6.63
N GLU A 92 3.17 -18.87 6.70
CA GLU A 92 1.93 -18.64 7.48
C GLU A 92 1.09 -17.41 7.10
N LYS A 93 1.47 -16.71 6.04
CA LYS A 93 0.72 -15.59 5.49
C LYS A 93 0.09 -15.96 4.16
N LYS A 94 -1.05 -15.34 3.89
CA LYS A 94 -1.65 -15.28 2.58
C LYS A 94 -1.22 -13.99 1.89
N ILE A 95 -0.82 -14.13 0.64
CA ILE A 95 -0.40 -13.03 -0.22
C ILE A 95 -1.37 -13.03 -1.39
N GLU A 96 -1.99 -11.90 -1.69
CA GLU A 96 -2.91 -11.78 -2.81
C GLU A 96 -2.55 -10.56 -3.67
N THR A 97 -2.75 -10.69 -4.97
CA THR A 97 -2.71 -9.59 -5.92
C THR A 97 -4.05 -9.56 -6.64
N VAL A 98 -4.72 -8.41 -6.57
CA VAL A 98 -6.03 -8.16 -7.15
C VAL A 98 -5.87 -7.17 -8.28
N LEU A 99 -6.19 -7.58 -9.51
CA LEU A 99 -6.29 -6.70 -10.67
C LEU A 99 -7.67 -6.07 -10.69
N VAL A 100 -7.73 -4.74 -10.64
CA VAL A 100 -8.98 -3.97 -10.67
C VAL A 100 -8.99 -3.01 -11.85
N VAL A 101 -10.15 -2.92 -12.51
CA VAL A 101 -10.38 -2.07 -13.67
C VAL A 101 -11.77 -1.46 -13.58
N GLY A 102 -11.84 -0.13 -13.50
CA GLY A 102 -13.10 0.59 -13.30
C GLY A 102 -12.90 2.06 -12.94
N GLU A 103 -14.00 2.74 -12.60
CA GLU A 103 -13.94 4.10 -12.07
C GLU A 103 -13.15 4.15 -10.76
N PHE A 104 -12.22 5.10 -10.67
CA PHE A 104 -11.28 5.19 -9.55
C PHE A 104 -11.96 5.36 -8.20
N GLY A 105 -13.15 5.99 -8.14
CA GLY A 105 -13.93 6.08 -6.91
C GLY A 105 -14.22 4.71 -6.27
N PHE A 106 -14.67 3.72 -7.07
CA PHE A 106 -14.93 2.37 -6.57
C PHE A 106 -13.64 1.63 -6.21
N ILE A 107 -12.56 1.83 -6.99
CA ILE A 107 -11.24 1.25 -6.70
C ILE A 107 -10.71 1.78 -5.37
N LYS A 108 -10.83 3.09 -5.14
CA LYS A 108 -10.45 3.77 -3.91
C LYS A 108 -11.25 3.28 -2.71
N ASP A 109 -12.56 3.08 -2.86
CA ASP A 109 -13.42 2.56 -1.81
C ASP A 109 -13.08 1.11 -1.44
N LEU A 110 -12.80 0.25 -2.43
CA LEU A 110 -12.31 -1.11 -2.20
C LEU A 110 -10.98 -1.10 -1.43
N TYR A 111 -9.99 -0.36 -1.94
CA TYR A 111 -8.67 -0.26 -1.31
C TYR A 111 -8.74 0.27 0.13
N ARG A 112 -9.54 1.32 0.38
CA ARG A 112 -9.74 1.86 1.73
C ARG A 112 -10.46 0.90 2.67
N SER A 113 -11.41 0.11 2.15
CA SER A 113 -12.11 -0.90 2.95
C SER A 113 -11.15 -1.99 3.39
N ILE A 114 -10.33 -2.48 2.47
CA ILE A 114 -9.24 -3.44 2.74
C ILE A 114 -8.24 -2.87 3.76
N ALA A 115 -7.76 -1.64 3.57
CA ALA A 115 -6.73 -1.04 4.40
C ALA A 115 -7.18 -0.80 5.86
N LYS A 116 -8.49 -0.85 6.14
CA LYS A 116 -9.06 -0.77 7.49
C LYS A 116 -9.11 -2.12 8.21
N ILE A 117 -8.96 -3.23 7.49
CA ILE A 117 -8.98 -4.56 8.09
C ILE A 117 -7.72 -4.72 8.94
N LYS A 118 -7.92 -5.06 10.21
CA LYS A 118 -6.81 -5.26 11.15
C LYS A 118 -5.92 -6.42 10.70
N ASP A 119 -4.61 -6.28 10.89
CA ASP A 119 -3.59 -7.26 10.52
C ASP A 119 -3.43 -7.51 9.00
N VAL A 120 -4.05 -6.68 8.15
CA VAL A 120 -3.85 -6.70 6.68
C VAL A 120 -2.88 -5.60 6.26
N SER A 121 -1.78 -5.99 5.63
CA SER A 121 -0.88 -5.06 4.95
C SER A 121 -1.32 -4.94 3.49
N SER A 122 -1.56 -3.72 3.00
CA SER A 122 -2.01 -3.50 1.63
C SER A 122 -1.21 -2.41 0.91
N SER A 123 -1.12 -2.51 -0.42
CA SER A 123 -0.57 -1.47 -1.29
C SER A 123 -1.32 -1.44 -2.62
N ILE A 124 -1.34 -0.29 -3.29
CA ILE A 124 -2.03 -0.09 -4.56
C ILE A 124 -1.10 0.59 -5.57
N HIS A 125 -1.10 0.10 -6.81
CA HIS A 125 -0.27 0.63 -7.89
C HIS A 125 -1.10 0.75 -9.17
N GLU A 126 -1.00 1.89 -9.84
CA GLU A 126 -1.60 2.11 -11.17
C GLU A 126 -0.82 1.33 -12.23
N ILE A 127 -1.55 0.72 -13.17
CA ILE A 127 -0.98 0.13 -14.38
C ILE A 127 -1.29 1.08 -15.54
N ILE A 128 -0.23 1.55 -16.20
CA ILE A 128 -0.32 2.36 -17.41
C ILE A 128 -0.12 1.41 -18.59
N LEU A 129 -1.04 1.44 -19.55
CA LEU A 129 -0.92 0.74 -20.82
C LEU A 129 -0.28 1.71 -21.82
N ASP A 130 0.95 1.43 -22.24
CA ASP A 130 1.68 2.19 -23.26
C ASP A 130 1.25 1.77 -24.68
#